data_AF-A0A151F816-F1
#
_entry.id   AF-A0A151F816-F1
#
_cell.length_a   1.000
_cell.length_b   1.000
_cell.length_c   1.000
_cell.angle_alpha   90.00
_cell.angle_beta   90.00
_cell.angle_gamma   90.00
#
_symmetry.space_group_name_H-M   'P 1'
#
loop_
_entity.id
_entity.type
_entity.pdbx_description
1 polymer ?
#
loop_
_entity_poly.entity_id
_entity_poly.type
_entity_poly.pdbx_seq_one_letter_code
_entity_poly.pdbx_strand_id
1 'polypeptide(L)' 'MESDTISISKKEYEDMLEYIERMRETIEVLSNKETVKNLNDALERIERGEFLTKEEMRFDDL' A
#
# COMPACT_ATOMS: atom_id res chain seq x y z
N MET A 1 -40.18 -7.30 -10.41
CA MET A 1 -38.73 -7.52 -10.27
C MET A 1 -38.22 -6.29 -9.56
N GLU A 2 -37.93 -6.41 -8.27
CA GLU A 2 -37.24 -5.34 -7.55
C GLU A 2 -35.88 -5.17 -8.22
N SER A 3 -35.62 -3.95 -8.65
CA SER A 3 -34.36 -3.62 -9.26
C SER A 3 -33.34 -3.55 -8.12
N ASP A 4 -32.39 -4.49 -8.07
CA ASP A 4 -31.23 -4.45 -7.17
C ASP A 4 -30.24 -3.35 -7.59
N THR A 5 -30.77 -2.14 -7.83
CA THR A 5 -29.98 -0.97 -8.17
C THR A 5 -29.52 -0.35 -6.86
N ILE A 6 -28.25 -0.55 -6.55
CA ILE A 6 -27.57 0.18 -5.50
C ILE A 6 -27.30 1.59 -6.05
N SER A 7 -27.96 2.59 -5.45
CA SER A 7 -27.68 4.00 -5.75
C SER A 7 -26.57 4.47 -4.82
N ILE A 8 -25.42 4.82 -5.40
CA ILE A 8 -24.33 5.50 -4.71
C ILE A 8 -24.17 6.89 -5.30
N SER A 9 -23.73 7.83 -4.48
CA SER A 9 -23.38 9.15 -4.99
C SER A 9 -22.15 9.04 -5.90
N LYS A 10 -22.03 9.97 -6.85
CA LYS A 10 -20.85 10.06 -7.71
C LYS A 10 -19.55 10.18 -6.89
N LYS A 11 -19.61 10.92 -5.77
CA LYS A 11 -18.46 11.09 -4.87
C LYS A 11 -18.05 9.77 -4.22
N GLU A 12 -19.00 9.01 -3.67
CA GLU A 12 -18.70 7.70 -3.07
C GLU A 12 -18.11 6.73 -4.09
N TYR A 13 -18.55 6.80 -5.35
CA TYR A 13 -17.95 6.02 -6.43
C TYR A 13 -16.50 6.45 -6.73
N GLU A 14 -16.23 7.75 -6.79
CA GLU A 14 -14.87 8.29 -7.00
C GLU A 14 -13.94 7.91 -5.84
N ASP A 15 -14.40 8.05 -4.60
CA ASP A 15 -13.64 7.65 -3.39
C ASP A 15 -13.33 6.13 -3.41
N MET A 16 -14.29 5.30 -3.85
CA MET A 16 -14.08 3.86 -4.02
C MET A 16 -13.01 3.54 -5.07
N LEU A 17 -12.99 4.26 -6.20
CA LEU A 17 -11.98 4.06 -7.23
C LEU A 17 -10.58 4.40 -6.71
N GLU A 18 -10.42 5.54 -6.02
CA GLU A 18 -9.13 5.93 -5.43
C GLU A 18 -8.63 4.87 -4.44
N TYR A 19 -9.54 4.33 -3.61
CA TYR A 19 -9.19 3.27 -2.67
C TYR A 19 -8.74 1.99 -3.39
N ILE A 20 -9.41 1.61 -4.48
CA ILE A 20 -9.02 0.45 -5.30
C ILE A 20 -7.64 0.66 -5.93
N GLU A 21 -7.32 1.86 -6.40
CA GLU A 21 -6.00 2.16 -6.97
C GLU A 21 -4.89 2.04 -5.93
N ARG A 22 -5.07 2.62 -4.74
CA ARG A 22 -4.11 2.48 -3.63
C ARG A 22 -3.90 1.03 -3.20
N MET A 23 -4.99 0.24 -3.18
CA MET A 23 -4.88 -1.20 -2.90
C MET A 23 -4.07 -1.92 -3.97
N ARG A 24 -4.26 -1.59 -5.25
CA ARG A 24 -3.51 -2.19 -6.36
C ARG A 24 -2.02 -1.87 -6.25
N GLU A 25 -1.67 -0.61 -6.00
CA GLU A 25 -0.28 -0.18 -5.77
C GLU A 25 0.35 -0.92 -4.59
N THR A 26 -0.39 -1.04 -3.48
CA THR A 26 0.07 -1.79 -2.30
C THR A 26 0.33 -3.26 -2.62
N ILE A 27 -0.57 -3.91 -3.37
CA ILE A 27 -0.41 -5.31 -3.79
C ILE A 27 0.80 -5.47 -4.69
N GLU A 28 1.03 -4.53 -5.62
CA GLU A 28 2.18 -4.56 -6.52
C GLU A 28 3.50 -4.49 -5.75
N VAL A 29 3.63 -3.55 -4.81
CA VAL A 29 4.79 -3.41 -3.93
C VAL A 29 5.00 -4.68 -3.08
N LEU A 30 3.93 -5.22 -2.49
CA LEU A 30 4.01 -6.42 -1.64
C LEU A 30 4.15 -7.73 -2.43
N SER A 31 3.91 -7.73 -3.74
CA SER A 31 4.13 -8.91 -4.59
C SER A 31 5.62 -9.22 -4.78
N ASN A 32 6.49 -8.23 -4.60
CA ASN A 32 7.93 -8.40 -4.66
C ASN A 32 8.47 -8.91 -3.31
N LYS A 33 8.90 -10.17 -3.29
CA LYS A 33 9.46 -10.82 -2.10
C LYS A 33 10.69 -10.09 -1.52
N GLU A 34 11.50 -9.46 -2.36
CA GLU A 34 12.67 -8.70 -1.91
C GLU A 34 12.24 -7.42 -1.19
N THR A 35 11.26 -6.70 -1.74
CA THR A 35 10.65 -5.52 -1.11
C THR A 35 10.02 -5.87 0.23
N VAL A 36 9.24 -6.96 0.32
CA VAL A 36 8.64 -7.42 1.59
C VAL A 36 9.72 -7.77 2.61
N LYS A 37 10.79 -8.45 2.20
CA LYS A 37 11.90 -8.78 3.08
C LYS A 37 12.58 -7.51 3.61
N ASN A 38 12.90 -6.55 2.73
CA ASN A 38 13.53 -5.30 3.11
C ASN A 38 12.66 -4.47 4.08
N LEU A 39 11.34 -4.47 3.87
CA LEU A 39 10.39 -3.83 4.80
C LEU A 39 10.39 -4.48 6.18
N ASN A 40 10.36 -5.82 6.25
CA ASN A 40 10.41 -6.55 7.53
C ASN A 40 11.74 -6.31 8.26
N ASP A 41 12.87 -6.35 7.54
CA ASP A 41 14.19 -6.08 8.12
C ASP A 41 14.25 -4.64 8.68
N ALA A 42 13.68 -3.67 7.97
CA ALA A 42 13.57 -2.29 8.44
C ALA A 42 12.69 -2.15 9.70
N LEU A 43 11.55 -2.84 9.76
CA LEU A 43 10.66 -2.84 10.92
C LEU A 43 11.35 -3.44 12.15
N GLU A 44 12.02 -4.59 12.00
CA GLU A 44 12.74 -5.22 13.11
C GLU A 44 13.84 -4.32 13.69
N ARG A 45 14.54 -3.57 12.83
CA ARG A 45 15.56 -2.61 13.26
C ARG A 45 14.95 -1.48 14.09
N ILE A 46 13.83 -0.92 13.62
CA ILE A 46 13.10 0.12 14.37
C ILE A 46 12.65 -0.41 15.74
N GLU A 47 12.12 -1.64 15.80
CA GLU A 47 11.70 -2.28 17.06
C GLU A 47 12.85 -2.50 18.03
N ARG A 48 14.06 -2.74 17.52
CA ARG A 48 15.30 -2.87 18.31
C ARG A 48 15.90 -1.51 18.72
N GLY A 49 15.29 -0.40 18.31
CA GLY A 49 15.79 0.95 18.57
C GLY A 49 16.96 1.36 17.67
N GLU A 50 17.19 0.63 16.58
CA GLU A 50 18.19 0.98 15.58
C GLU A 50 17.58 1.97 14.56
N PHE A 51 18.26 3.09 14.33
CA PHE A 51 17.85 4.04 13.31
C PHE A 51 18.40 3.62 11.94
N LEU A 52 17.58 3.76 10.90
CA LEU A 52 18.04 3.61 9.52
C LEU A 52 18.83 4.86 9.09
N THR A 53 19.98 4.65 8.48
CA THR A 53 20.77 5.73 7.87
C THR A 53 20.28 6.02 6.44
N LYS A 54 20.62 7.19 5.90
CA LYS A 54 20.27 7.56 4.52
C LYS A 54 20.82 6.60 3.46
N GLU A 55 21.92 5.90 3.76
CA GLU A 55 22.52 4.92 2.86
C GLU A 55 21.72 3.60 2.84
N GLU A 56 20.98 3.32 3.91
CA GLU A 56 20.17 2.12 4.10
C GLU A 56 18.72 2.31 3.65
N MET A 57 18.25 3.55 3.60
CA MET A 57 16.96 3.91 3.00
C MET A 57 17.11 4.08 1.49
N ARG A 58 17.03 2.97 0.74
CA ARG A 58 16.81 3.01 -0.71
C ARG A 58 15.33 2.80 -0.99
N PHE A 59 14.67 3.86 -1.42
CA PHE A 59 13.36 3.77 -2.02
C PHE A 59 13.60 3.64 -3.52
N ASP A 60 13.13 2.54 -4.11
CA ASP A 60 13.10 2.44 -5.56
C ASP A 60 12.15 3.56 -6.05
N ASP A 61 12.69 4.47 -6.86
CA ASP A 61 11.88 5.55 -7.45
C ASP A 61 10.76 4.91 -8.28
N LEU A 62 9.51 5.14 -7.87
CA LEU A 62 8.28 4.77 -8.58
C LEU A 62 8.17 5.48 -9.93
#